data_AF-A0ABD7BKB4-F1
#
_entry.id   AF-A0ABD7BKB4-F1
#
_cell.length_a   1.000
_cell.length_b   1.000
_cell.length_c   1.000
_cell.angle_alpha   90.00
_cell.angle_beta   90.00
_cell.angle_gamma   90.00
#
_symmetry.space_group_name_H-M   'P 1'
#
loop_
_entity.id
_entity.type
_entity.pdbx_description
1 polymer ?
#
loop_
_entity_poly.entity_id
_entity_poly.type
_entity_poly.pdbx_seq_one_letter_code
_entity_poly.pdbx_strand_id
1 'polypeptide(L)' 'MKKLVPDPPVTDLTYQAAKSQATQVMDTLSSIIIQYLDAEAPVLRASLLEAMSAQTSQLHALLAHMKALEAKA' A
#
# COMPACT_ATOMS: atom_id res chain seq x y z
N MET A 1 -15.00 4.97 -21.00
CA MET A 1 -14.59 4.45 -19.68
C MET A 1 -13.45 3.47 -19.89
N LYS A 2 -12.20 3.85 -19.58
CA LYS A 2 -11.09 2.88 -19.57
C LYS A 2 -11.41 1.88 -18.45
N LYS A 3 -11.55 0.61 -18.79
CA LYS A 3 -11.67 -0.45 -17.79
C LYS A 3 -10.49 -0.31 -16.84
N LEU A 4 -10.76 -0.03 -15.57
CA LEU A 4 -9.79 -0.20 -14.49
C LEU A 4 -9.44 -1.68 -14.51
N VAL A 5 -8.31 -2.02 -15.12
CA VAL A 5 -7.73 -3.34 -14.99
C VAL A 5 -7.41 -3.47 -13.50
N PRO A 6 -7.95 -4.46 -12.78
CA PRO A 6 -7.57 -4.69 -11.39
C PRO A 6 -6.06 -4.83 -11.34
N ASP A 7 -5.41 -4.18 -10.37
CA ASP A 7 -3.99 -4.41 -10.16
C ASP A 7 -3.76 -5.92 -10.03
N PRO A 8 -2.71 -6.45 -10.69
CA PRO A 8 -2.41 -7.88 -10.61
C PRO A 8 -2.26 -8.29 -9.14
N PRO A 9 -2.68 -9.51 -8.77
CA PRO A 9 -2.47 -10.03 -7.44
C PRO A 9 -0.99 -9.90 -7.03
N VAL A 10 -0.74 -9.53 -5.78
CA VAL A 10 0.64 -9.36 -5.25
C VAL A 10 1.51 -10.59 -5.53
N THR A 11 0.91 -11.79 -5.56
CA THR A 11 1.57 -13.07 -5.83
C THR A 11 2.19 -13.20 -7.21
N ASP A 12 1.77 -12.40 -8.18
CA ASP A 12 2.22 -12.50 -9.58
C ASP A 12 3.29 -11.45 -9.92
N LEU A 13 3.66 -10.60 -8.96
CA LEU A 13 4.63 -9.54 -9.19
C LEU A 13 6.06 -10.09 -9.25
N THR A 14 6.88 -9.52 -10.14
CA THR A 14 8.34 -9.66 -10.04
C THR A 14 8.85 -8.91 -8.81
N TYR A 15 10.08 -9.20 -8.36
CA TYR A 15 10.67 -8.51 -7.22
C TYR A 15 10.73 -6.99 -7.42
N GLN A 16 11.13 -6.53 -8.61
CA GLN A 16 11.22 -5.10 -8.92
C GLN A 16 9.84 -4.43 -8.97
N ALA A 17 8.82 -5.13 -9.49
CA ALA A 17 7.45 -4.62 -9.50
C ALA A 17 6.89 -4.51 -8.08
N ALA A 18 7.08 -5.55 -7.25
CA ALA A 18 6.67 -5.54 -5.85
C ALA A 18 7.38 -4.43 -5.04
N LYS A 19 8.68 -4.22 -5.29
CA LYS A 19 9.44 -3.12 -4.67
C LYS A 19 8.90 -1.76 -5.07
N SER A 20 8.66 -1.55 -6.36
CA SER A 20 8.09 -0.28 -6.86
C SER A 20 6.72 0.00 -6.26
N GLN A 21 5.87 -1.02 -6.12
CA GLN A 21 4.55 -0.87 -5.50
C GLN A 21 4.67 -0.61 -3.99
N ALA A 22 5.60 -1.26 -3.31
CA ALA A 22 5.86 -1.00 -1.89
C ALA A 22 6.31 0.46 -1.65
N THR A 23 7.13 1.02 -2.52
CA THR A 23 7.48 2.45 -2.49
C THR A 23 6.24 3.35 -2.64
N GLN A 24 5.37 3.06 -3.61
CA GLN A 24 4.13 3.84 -3.80
C GLN A 24 3.18 3.76 -2.59
N VAL A 25 3.08 2.58 -1.96
CA VAL A 25 2.30 2.40 -0.73
C VAL A 25 2.90 3.22 0.41
N MET A 26 4.22 3.28 0.53
CA MET A 26 4.91 4.12 1.54
C MET A 26 4.68 5.62 1.30
N ASP A 27 4.74 6.08 0.05
CA ASP A 27 4.43 7.48 -0.30
C ASP A 27 2.97 7.83 0.05
N THR A 28 2.05 6.90 -0.24
CA THR A 28 0.63 7.03 0.10
C THR A 28 0.42 7.08 1.61
N LEU A 29 1.05 6.18 2.37
CA LEU A 29 1.02 6.19 3.83
C LEU A 29 1.52 7.51 4.41
N SER A 30 2.65 8.02 3.90
CA SER A 30 3.19 9.32 4.30
C SER A 30 2.18 10.45 4.08
N SER A 31 1.55 10.49 2.90
CA SER A 31 0.51 11.48 2.60
C SER A 31 -0.71 11.37 3.52
N ILE A 32 -1.18 10.14 3.81
CA ILE A 32 -2.31 9.92 4.71
C ILE A 32 -1.97 10.37 6.14
N ILE A 33 -0.75 10.11 6.61
CA ILE A 33 -0.31 10.53 7.95
C ILE A 33 -0.34 12.06 8.07
N ILE A 34 0.19 12.77 7.06
CA ILE A 34 0.14 14.25 7.04
C ILE A 34 -1.31 14.73 7.09
N GLN A 35 -2.18 14.19 6.23
CA GLN A 35 -3.60 14.55 6.22
C GLN A 35 -4.31 14.24 7.55
N TYR A 36 -3.95 13.14 8.22
CA TYR A 36 -4.52 12.78 9.52
C TYR A 36 -4.14 13.79 10.61
N LEU A 37 -2.89 14.25 10.61
CA LEU A 37 -2.39 15.26 11.54
C LEU A 37 -3.08 16.61 11.31
N ASP A 38 -3.34 16.97 10.05
CA ASP A 38 -4.01 18.22 9.68
C ASP A 38 -5.55 18.16 9.83
N ALA A 39 -6.14 16.95 9.84
CA ALA A 39 -7.59 16.80 9.89
C ALA A 39 -8.16 17.28 11.23
N GLU A 40 -9.11 18.22 11.21
CA GLU A 40 -9.81 18.68 12.41
C GLU A 40 -11.07 17.84 12.70
N ALA A 41 -11.74 17.35 11.64
CA ALA A 41 -12.99 16.62 11.76
C ALA A 41 -12.76 15.17 12.23
N PRO A 42 -13.42 14.70 13.31
CA PRO A 42 -13.25 13.33 13.81
C PRO A 42 -13.60 12.24 12.78
N VAL A 43 -14.62 12.46 11.95
CA VAL A 43 -15.02 11.52 10.89
C VAL A 43 -13.94 11.36 9.83
N LEU A 44 -13.28 12.45 9.44
CA LEU A 44 -12.18 12.42 8.49
C LEU A 44 -10.98 11.68 9.07
N ARG A 45 -10.64 11.94 10.34
CA ARG A 45 -9.59 11.19 11.05
C ARG A 45 -9.86 9.69 11.08
N ALA A 46 -11.10 9.27 11.34
CA ALA A 46 -11.46 7.86 11.34
C ALA A 46 -11.26 7.21 9.97
N SER A 47 -11.74 7.83 8.89
CA SER A 47 -11.53 7.33 7.53
C SER A 47 -10.04 7.27 7.13
N LEU A 48 -9.24 8.24 7.56
CA LEU A 48 -7.80 8.24 7.31
C LEU A 48 -7.09 7.10 8.07
N LEU A 49 -7.49 6.79 9.31
CA LEU A 49 -6.96 5.64 10.05
C LEU A 49 -7.31 4.31 9.38
N GLU A 50 -8.54 4.16 8.87
CA GLU A 50 -8.93 2.98 8.09
C GLU A 50 -8.08 2.85 6.81
N ALA A 51 -7.85 3.95 6.11
CA ALA A 51 -6.98 3.98 4.94
C ALA A 51 -5.52 3.62 5.29
N MET A 52 -4.97 4.14 6.39
CA MET A 52 -3.65 3.74 6.89
C MET A 52 -3.57 2.24 7.18
N SER A 53 -4.60 1.67 7.79
CA SER A 53 -4.66 0.24 8.11
C SER A 53 -4.65 -0.63 6.85
N ALA A 54 -5.45 -0.25 5.84
CA ALA A 54 -5.49 -0.94 4.55
C ALA A 54 -4.14 -0.88 3.83
N GLN A 55 -3.52 0.31 3.74
CA GLN A 55 -2.22 0.48 3.12
C GLN A 55 -1.10 -0.27 3.87
N THR A 56 -1.13 -0.30 5.20
CA THR A 56 -0.19 -1.10 6.00
C THR A 56 -0.32 -2.60 5.70
N SER A 57 -1.56 -3.09 5.56
CA SER A 57 -1.82 -4.49 5.21
C SER A 57 -1.28 -4.84 3.82
N GLN A 58 -1.46 -3.93 2.85
CA GLN A 58 -0.91 -4.08 1.51
C GLN A 58 0.63 -4.08 1.52
N LEU A 59 1.26 -3.19 2.31
CA LEU A 59 2.70 -3.16 2.46
C LEU A 59 3.25 -4.47 3.02
N HIS A 60 2.62 -5.03 4.07
CA HIS A 60 3.01 -6.32 4.62
C HIS A 60 2.93 -7.44 3.58
N ALA A 61 1.88 -7.47 2.76
CA ALA A 61 1.76 -8.46 1.69
C ALA A 61 2.89 -8.35 0.66
N LEU A 62 3.24 -7.13 0.25
CA LEU A 62 4.33 -6.87 -0.69
C LEU A 62 5.69 -7.28 -0.13
N LEU A 63 5.97 -6.93 1.14
CA LEU A 63 7.21 -7.31 1.82
C LEU A 63 7.33 -8.83 1.97
N ALA A 64 6.23 -9.51 2.34
CA ALA A 64 6.20 -10.97 2.44
C ALA A 64 6.46 -11.64 1.08
N HIS A 65 5.85 -11.12 0.01
CA HIS A 65 6.06 -11.62 -1.35
C HIS A 65 7.51 -11.43 -1.82
N MET A 66 8.09 -10.24 -1.62
CA MET A 66 9.50 -9.99 -1.95
C MET A 66 10.44 -10.94 -1.21
N LYS A 67 10.21 -11.16 0.09
CA LYS A 67 10.98 -12.13 0.88
C LYS A 67 10.84 -13.56 0.34
N ALA A 68 9.65 -13.95 -0.12
CA ALA A 68 9.42 -15.26 -0.72
C ALA A 68 10.12 -15.42 -2.08
N LEU A 69 10.24 -14.35 -2.86
CA LEU A 69 11.03 -14.34 -4.10
C LEU A 69 12.53 -14.44 -3.83
N GLU A 70 13.04 -13.73 -2.83
CA GLU A 70 14.46 -13.81 -2.42
C GLU A 70 14.84 -15.21 -1.95
N ALA A 71 13.95 -15.90 -1.22
CA ALA A 71 14.19 -17.27 -0.77
C ALA A 71 14.21 -18.33 -1.89
N LYS A 72 13.77 -17.97 -3.10
CA LYS A 72 13.75 -18.85 -4.29
C LYS A 72 14.89 -18.56 -5.27
N ALA A 73 15.67 -17.49 -5.04
CA ALA A 73 16.80 -17.08 -5.86
C ALA A 73 18.11 -17.72 -5.34
#